data_AF-A0A935AHE1-F1
#
_entry.id   AF-A0A935AHE1-F1
#
_cell.length_a   1.000
_cell.length_b   1.000
_cell.length_c   1.000
_cell.angle_alpha   90.00
_cell.angle_beta   90.00
_cell.angle_gamma   90.00
#
_symmetry.space_group_name_H-M   'P 1'
#
loop_
_entity.id
_entity.type
_entity.pdbx_description
1 polymer ?
#
loop_
_entity_poly.entity_id
_entity_poly.type
_entity_poly.pdbx_seq_one_letter_code
_entity_poly.pdbx_strand_id
1 'polypeptide(L)'
;MLFWFVIAYWLISVAIGLIAATRVHNTRDFAVAGRHLPFYMVTATVFATWFGAEAVLGVPATFLNEGLRGVVADPFGSSMCLILVGLFFAAPLYRMNLLTIGDFYKKRYGRGVEVLTTLAIVISYLGWVGAQITALGLVFNVVSGGEISKVAGMWIGSITILVYTLFGGMWAVAVTDFLQMIIIVIGMLWIGGEVSSLAGGVGVVVNHAMNEGKFAFFPAADPKEVIAFIAAAVTMMLGSIPQQDVFQRVQSAKSEKIAVWGSVLGGVLYFAFAFVPMFLAYSATLIDPAMVSRLIDTDSQMILPELVLSKAPLVAQILFFGALLSAIKSCASATLLAPSVTFTENILKPALPDLTDKKLLFWMRVVTFSFTVLVTLYAMVSDASIFKMVENAYQVTLVAAFIPLLCGLYWRRATNQGALASIFCGVGVWLAVHAAGGEDPFIPAQLAGLLASAVGMIAGSLVKQWLPHDHGVHERLRHGHHAAASHGVAHEGIGAIHRH
;
A
#
# COMPACT_ATOMS: atom_id res chain seq x y z
N MET A 1 -26.20 -7.97 -19.90
CA MET A 1 -26.84 -7.54 -18.63
C MET A 1 -25.79 -7.26 -17.55
N LEU A 2 -24.86 -8.18 -17.26
CA LEU A 2 -23.76 -7.98 -16.29
C LEU A 2 -23.04 -6.64 -16.45
N PHE A 3 -22.59 -6.33 -17.67
CA PHE A 3 -21.90 -5.08 -18.01
C PHE A 3 -22.63 -3.83 -17.47
N TRP A 4 -23.94 -3.72 -17.69
CA TRP A 4 -24.72 -2.55 -17.26
C TRP A 4 -24.88 -2.45 -15.74
N PHE A 5 -25.00 -3.57 -15.03
CA PHE A 5 -25.00 -3.57 -13.56
C PHE A 5 -23.65 -3.14 -13.00
N VAL A 6 -22.56 -3.60 -13.61
CA VAL A 6 -21.20 -3.20 -13.27
C VAL A 6 -21.00 -1.70 -13.50
N ILE A 7 -21.45 -1.17 -14.63
CA ILE A 7 -21.40 0.28 -14.93
C ILE A 7 -22.25 1.08 -13.95
N ALA A 8 -23.47 0.62 -13.63
CA ALA A 8 -24.32 1.29 -12.65
C ALA A 8 -23.66 1.35 -11.27
N TYR A 9 -23.11 0.22 -10.81
CA TYR A 9 -22.32 0.15 -9.58
C TYR A 9 -21.14 1.13 -9.61
N TRP A 10 -20.38 1.15 -10.71
CA TRP A 10 -19.23 2.02 -10.90
C TRP A 10 -19.62 3.50 -10.77
N LEU A 11 -20.69 3.92 -11.46
CA LEU A 11 -21.19 5.29 -11.43
C LEU A 11 -21.70 5.71 -10.05
N ILE A 12 -22.48 4.85 -9.37
CA ILE A 12 -22.97 5.10 -8.00
C ILE A 12 -21.78 5.30 -7.05
N SER A 13 -20.78 4.42 -7.15
CA SER A 13 -19.59 4.48 -6.32
C SER A 13 -18.78 5.77 -6.57
N VAL A 14 -18.68 6.23 -7.83
CA VAL A 14 -18.04 7.52 -8.16
C VAL A 14 -18.84 8.69 -7.60
N ALA A 15 -20.17 8.67 -7.72
CA ALA A 15 -21.04 9.72 -7.20
C ALA A 15 -20.90 9.87 -5.68
N ILE A 16 -20.82 8.77 -4.93
CA ILE A 16 -20.60 8.80 -3.47
C ILE A 16 -19.26 9.46 -3.13
N GLY A 17 -18.20 9.12 -3.86
CA GLY A 17 -16.89 9.75 -3.69
C GLY A 17 -16.92 11.27 -3.94
N LEU A 18 -17.64 11.70 -4.99
CA LEU A 18 -17.83 13.12 -5.30
C LEU A 18 -18.67 13.86 -4.26
N ILE A 19 -19.70 13.22 -3.68
CA ILE A 19 -20.46 13.80 -2.58
C ILE A 19 -19.58 13.95 -1.34
N ALA A 20 -18.77 12.95 -1.01
CA ALA A 20 -17.82 13.03 0.10
C ALA A 20 -16.76 14.12 -0.11
N ALA A 21 -16.42 14.43 -1.36
CA ALA A 21 -15.47 15.49 -1.71
C ALA A 21 -15.89 16.88 -1.26
N THR A 22 -17.19 17.12 -1.05
CA THR A 22 -17.71 18.39 -0.51
C THR A 22 -17.20 18.70 0.91
N ARG A 23 -16.58 17.73 1.61
CA ARG A 23 -15.98 17.91 2.94
C ARG A 23 -14.52 18.40 2.91
N VAL A 24 -13.90 18.49 1.74
CA VAL A 24 -12.49 18.91 1.62
C VAL A 24 -12.39 20.42 1.43
N HIS A 25 -11.86 21.11 2.44
CA HIS A 25 -11.74 22.57 2.42
C HIS A 25 -10.30 23.08 2.42
N ASN A 26 -9.36 22.27 2.89
CA ASN A 26 -7.95 22.63 3.08
C ASN A 26 -7.03 21.41 2.85
N THR A 27 -5.71 21.63 2.87
CA THR A 27 -4.71 20.58 2.65
C THR A 27 -4.80 19.44 3.67
N ARG A 28 -5.12 19.73 4.94
CA ARG A 28 -5.20 18.72 6.00
C ARG A 28 -6.41 17.81 5.83
N ASP A 29 -7.54 18.34 5.35
CA ASP A 29 -8.70 17.53 4.99
C ASP A 29 -8.39 16.63 3.78
N PHE A 30 -7.71 17.17 2.78
CA PHE A 30 -7.33 16.43 1.57
C PHE A 30 -6.34 15.31 1.87
N ALA A 31 -5.32 15.57 2.67
CA ALA A 31 -4.27 14.61 2.97
C ALA A 31 -4.66 13.61 4.07
N VAL A 32 -5.26 14.04 5.18
CA VAL A 32 -5.48 13.17 6.35
C VAL A 32 -6.90 13.22 6.91
N ALA A 33 -7.88 13.73 6.16
CA ALA A 33 -9.27 13.84 6.62
C ALA A 33 -9.40 14.58 7.97
N GLY A 34 -8.53 15.56 8.20
CA GLY A 34 -8.52 16.37 9.41
C GLY A 34 -8.06 15.64 10.69
N ARG A 35 -7.77 14.33 10.63
CA ARG A 35 -7.59 13.44 11.80
C ARG A 35 -8.88 13.18 12.58
N HIS A 36 -9.99 12.94 11.88
CA HIS A 36 -11.31 12.72 12.51
C HIS A 36 -11.89 11.33 12.26
N LEU A 37 -11.16 10.42 11.61
CA LEU A 37 -11.73 9.14 11.22
C LEU A 37 -11.99 8.25 12.45
N PRO A 38 -13.23 7.73 12.62
CA PRO A 38 -13.56 6.78 13.67
C PRO A 38 -12.99 5.39 13.37
N PHE A 39 -13.03 4.53 14.39
CA PHE A 39 -12.42 3.19 14.36
C PHE A 39 -12.82 2.32 13.18
N TYR A 40 -14.13 2.26 12.87
CA TYR A 40 -14.63 1.45 11.77
C TYR A 40 -14.18 1.96 10.40
N MET A 41 -14.04 3.29 10.22
CA MET A 41 -13.51 3.85 8.98
C MET A 41 -12.03 3.58 8.84
N VAL A 42 -11.23 3.76 9.90
CA VAL A 42 -9.78 3.44 9.86
C VAL A 42 -9.53 1.97 9.56
N THR A 43 -10.30 1.08 10.20
CA THR A 43 -10.21 -0.37 9.94
C THR A 43 -10.54 -0.67 8.47
N ALA A 44 -11.61 -0.07 7.96
CA ALA A 44 -12.03 -0.29 6.58
C ALA A 44 -11.07 0.28 5.56
N THR A 45 -10.49 1.47 5.80
CA THR A 45 -9.49 2.04 4.90
C THR A 45 -8.22 1.23 4.87
N VAL A 46 -7.74 0.76 6.03
CA VAL A 46 -6.57 -0.11 6.10
C VAL A 46 -6.81 -1.42 5.33
N PHE A 47 -7.97 -2.07 5.55
CA PHE A 47 -8.34 -3.26 4.81
C PHE A 47 -8.46 -3.01 3.31
N ALA A 48 -9.29 -2.05 2.90
CA ALA A 48 -9.68 -1.86 1.50
C ALA A 48 -8.55 -1.31 0.63
N THR A 49 -7.66 -0.47 1.21
CA THR A 49 -6.47 0.03 0.51
C THR A 49 -5.55 -1.12 0.08
N TRP A 50 -5.46 -2.17 0.90
CA TRP A 50 -4.55 -3.30 0.68
C TRP A 50 -5.22 -4.48 -0.02
N PHE A 51 -6.54 -4.64 0.15
CA PHE A 51 -7.33 -5.62 -0.57
C PHE A 51 -7.64 -5.14 -2.00
N GLY A 52 -6.60 -5.03 -2.83
CA GLY A 52 -6.67 -4.57 -4.22
C GLY A 52 -6.60 -5.68 -5.27
N ALA A 53 -6.20 -5.33 -6.49
CA ALA A 53 -6.02 -6.25 -7.61
C ALA A 53 -5.08 -7.42 -7.31
N GLU A 54 -4.02 -7.16 -6.55
CA GLU A 54 -3.05 -8.16 -6.11
C GLU A 54 -3.73 -9.27 -5.32
N ALA A 55 -4.39 -8.94 -4.22
CA ALA A 55 -5.06 -9.91 -3.35
C ALA A 55 -6.16 -10.72 -4.08
N VAL A 56 -6.85 -10.12 -5.05
CA VAL A 56 -7.98 -10.77 -5.73
C VAL A 56 -7.58 -11.52 -7.01
N LEU A 57 -6.58 -11.06 -7.76
CA LEU A 57 -6.17 -11.64 -9.04
C LEU A 57 -4.72 -12.15 -9.05
N GLY A 58 -3.79 -11.43 -8.43
CA GLY A 58 -2.36 -11.77 -8.44
C GLY A 58 -1.99 -12.92 -7.50
N VAL A 59 -2.40 -12.84 -6.23
CA VAL A 59 -2.14 -13.86 -5.22
C VAL A 59 -2.77 -15.20 -5.58
N PRO A 60 -4.04 -15.27 -6.04
CA PRO A 60 -4.63 -16.55 -6.42
C PRO A 60 -3.95 -17.19 -7.65
N ALA A 61 -3.53 -16.39 -8.62
CA ALA A 61 -2.75 -16.86 -9.77
C ALA A 61 -1.39 -17.44 -9.34
N THR A 62 -0.71 -16.77 -8.41
CA THR A 62 0.57 -17.24 -7.85
C THR A 62 0.38 -18.51 -7.02
N PHE A 63 -0.68 -18.58 -6.20
CA PHE A 63 -1.03 -19.76 -5.41
C PHE A 63 -1.31 -20.99 -6.28
N LEU A 64 -1.99 -20.82 -7.42
CA LEU A 64 -2.25 -21.90 -8.37
C LEU A 64 -0.94 -22.53 -8.88
N ASN A 65 0.09 -21.73 -9.14
CA ASN A 65 1.39 -22.20 -9.61
C ASN A 65 2.25 -22.75 -8.46
N GLU A 66 2.42 -21.97 -7.41
CA GLU A 66 3.50 -22.15 -6.42
C GLU A 66 3.01 -22.59 -5.02
N GLY A 67 1.70 -22.63 -4.78
CA GLY A 67 1.11 -22.93 -3.48
C GLY A 67 1.38 -21.85 -2.44
N LEU A 68 1.26 -22.20 -1.14
CA LEU A 68 1.48 -21.28 -0.03
C LEU A 68 2.92 -20.76 0.06
N ARG A 69 3.89 -21.50 -0.48
CA ARG A 69 5.29 -21.08 -0.52
C ARG A 69 5.50 -19.84 -1.39
N GLY A 70 4.85 -19.77 -2.56
CA GLY A 70 4.99 -18.65 -3.49
C GLY A 70 4.24 -17.38 -3.07
N VAL A 71 3.33 -17.49 -2.10
CA VAL A 71 2.50 -16.37 -1.62
C VAL A 71 2.93 -15.88 -0.23
N VAL A 72 4.21 -16.07 0.13
CA VAL A 72 4.74 -15.59 1.43
C VAL A 72 4.76 -14.06 1.51
N ALA A 73 4.92 -13.37 0.39
CA ALA A 73 4.90 -11.91 0.33
C ALA A 73 3.50 -11.34 0.62
N ASP A 74 2.45 -11.88 -0.02
CA ASP A 74 1.04 -11.57 0.20
C ASP A 74 0.25 -12.89 0.21
N PRO A 75 -0.50 -13.22 1.28
CA PRO A 75 -0.99 -12.30 2.32
C PRO A 75 -0.16 -12.21 3.59
N PHE A 76 0.83 -13.08 3.78
CA PHE A 76 1.55 -13.15 5.05
C PHE A 76 2.38 -11.89 5.32
N GLY A 77 3.21 -11.46 4.36
CA GLY A 77 4.00 -10.23 4.50
C GLY A 77 3.13 -8.96 4.60
N SER A 78 2.21 -8.77 3.66
CA SER A 78 1.28 -7.63 3.63
C SER A 78 0.47 -7.45 4.92
N SER A 79 -0.16 -8.52 5.41
CA SER A 79 -0.92 -8.47 6.67
C SER A 79 -0.03 -8.17 7.87
N MET A 80 1.15 -8.78 7.91
CA MET A 80 2.11 -8.57 8.98
C MET A 80 2.64 -7.14 8.99
N CYS A 81 2.86 -6.51 7.82
CA CYS A 81 3.18 -5.08 7.73
C CYS A 81 2.13 -4.24 8.48
N LEU A 82 0.84 -4.42 8.18
CA LEU A 82 -0.25 -3.64 8.78
C LEU A 82 -0.33 -3.86 10.30
N ILE A 83 -0.16 -5.10 10.76
CA ILE A 83 -0.15 -5.45 12.18
C ILE A 83 1.05 -4.82 12.88
N LEU A 84 2.25 -4.95 12.31
CA LEU A 84 3.49 -4.39 12.85
C LEU A 84 3.43 -2.87 12.91
N VAL A 85 2.89 -2.21 11.88
CA VAL A 85 2.65 -0.77 11.93
C VAL A 85 1.73 -0.42 13.08
N GLY A 86 0.59 -1.10 13.21
CA GLY A 86 -0.33 -0.86 14.31
C GLY A 86 0.34 -0.97 15.68
N LEU A 87 1.09 -2.06 15.91
CA LEU A 87 1.68 -2.36 17.22
C LEU A 87 2.89 -1.48 17.56
N PHE A 88 3.75 -1.18 16.58
CA PHE A 88 5.04 -0.56 16.85
C PHE A 88 5.11 0.89 16.34
N PHE A 89 4.70 1.16 15.10
CA PHE A 89 4.97 2.43 14.43
C PHE A 89 3.85 3.46 14.57
N ALA A 90 2.59 3.03 14.72
CA ALA A 90 1.42 3.89 14.68
C ALA A 90 1.43 4.91 15.82
N ALA A 91 1.59 4.46 17.07
CA ALA A 91 1.60 5.34 18.24
C ALA A 91 2.70 6.44 18.20
N PRO A 92 4.00 6.11 18.02
CA PRO A 92 5.04 7.14 18.00
C PRO A 92 4.87 8.12 16.84
N LEU A 93 4.51 7.65 15.64
CA LEU A 93 4.28 8.51 14.48
C LEU A 93 3.02 9.38 14.65
N TYR A 94 1.96 8.83 15.26
CA TYR A 94 0.71 9.55 15.54
C TYR A 94 0.93 10.79 16.40
N ARG A 95 1.73 10.66 17.46
CA ARG A 95 2.02 11.74 18.42
C ARG A 95 2.77 12.92 17.80
N MET A 96 3.49 12.71 16.69
CA MET A 96 4.29 13.74 16.03
C MET A 96 3.46 14.71 15.16
N ASN A 97 2.18 14.42 14.92
CA ASN A 97 1.23 15.26 14.17
C ASN A 97 1.80 15.78 12.82
N LEU A 98 2.35 14.86 12.02
CA LEU A 98 2.93 15.15 10.71
C LEU A 98 1.91 14.91 9.59
N LEU A 99 2.11 15.58 8.45
CA LEU A 99 1.28 15.37 7.27
C LEU A 99 1.79 14.19 6.44
N THR A 100 3.10 14.02 6.38
CA THR A 100 3.78 13.00 5.58
C THR A 100 4.83 12.24 6.38
N ILE A 101 5.16 11.04 5.91
CA ILE A 101 6.32 10.31 6.44
C ILE A 101 7.64 11.01 6.06
N GLY A 102 7.66 11.76 4.95
CA GLY A 102 8.78 12.64 4.58
C GLY A 102 9.12 13.66 5.67
N ASP A 103 8.10 14.23 6.33
CA ASP A 103 8.30 15.17 7.44
C ASP A 103 9.03 14.52 8.63
N PHE A 104 8.79 13.22 8.86
CA PHE A 104 9.52 12.47 9.89
C PHE A 104 11.00 12.40 9.54
N TYR A 105 11.33 11.99 8.31
CA TYR A 105 12.72 11.93 7.86
C TYR A 105 13.40 13.30 7.91
N LYS A 106 12.69 14.36 7.52
CA LYS A 106 13.17 15.74 7.62
C LYS A 106 13.50 16.12 9.07
N LYS A 107 12.56 15.90 9.98
CA LYS A 107 12.75 16.24 11.40
C LYS A 107 13.86 15.40 12.02
N ARG A 108 13.97 14.12 11.67
CA ARG A 108 14.93 13.19 12.28
C ARG A 108 16.35 13.29 11.70
N TYR A 109 16.46 13.51 10.39
CA TYR A 109 17.70 13.38 9.64
C TYR A 109 18.04 14.55 8.70
N GLY A 110 17.14 15.52 8.56
CA GLY A 110 17.33 16.67 7.69
C GLY A 110 16.89 16.46 6.23
N ARG A 111 17.11 17.50 5.42
CA ARG A 111 16.54 17.64 4.08
C ARG A 111 17.04 16.61 3.06
N GLY A 112 18.31 16.22 3.12
CA GLY A 112 18.86 15.24 2.16
C GLY A 112 18.17 13.88 2.26
N VAL A 113 17.97 13.39 3.48
CA VAL A 113 17.29 12.11 3.73
C VAL A 113 15.81 12.19 3.41
N GLU A 114 15.14 13.30 3.73
CA GLU A 114 13.75 13.55 3.33
C GLU A 114 13.57 13.42 1.81
N VAL A 115 14.37 14.13 1.01
CA VAL A 115 14.22 14.12 -0.46
C VAL A 115 14.45 12.73 -1.03
N LEU A 116 15.53 12.06 -0.62
CA LEU A 116 15.86 10.73 -1.14
C LEU A 116 14.80 9.69 -0.79
N THR A 117 14.33 9.68 0.46
CA THR A 117 13.29 8.73 0.91
C THR A 117 11.94 9.03 0.28
N THR A 118 11.52 10.29 0.18
CA THR A 118 10.29 10.67 -0.52
C THR A 118 10.33 10.26 -1.99
N LEU A 119 11.44 10.50 -2.71
CA LEU A 119 11.54 10.11 -4.13
C LEU A 119 11.48 8.59 -4.30
N ALA A 120 12.17 7.83 -3.44
CA ALA A 120 12.11 6.36 -3.44
C ALA A 120 10.67 5.85 -3.22
N ILE A 121 9.95 6.44 -2.25
CA ILE A 121 8.55 6.12 -1.98
C ILE A 121 7.66 6.46 -3.19
N VAL A 122 7.78 7.66 -3.77
CA VAL A 122 6.98 8.09 -4.93
C VAL A 122 7.21 7.18 -6.14
N ILE A 123 8.46 6.81 -6.42
CA ILE A 123 8.79 5.90 -7.52
C ILE A 123 8.19 4.50 -7.27
N SER A 124 8.22 4.00 -6.03
CA SER A 124 7.63 2.69 -5.71
C SER A 124 6.14 2.61 -6.08
N TYR A 125 5.37 3.68 -5.88
CA TYR A 125 3.95 3.70 -6.20
C TYR A 125 3.64 3.49 -7.69
N LEU A 126 4.60 3.69 -8.61
CA LEU A 126 4.41 3.40 -10.03
C LEU A 126 4.08 1.92 -10.26
N GLY A 127 4.80 1.00 -9.59
CA GLY A 127 4.54 -0.43 -9.69
C GLY A 127 3.18 -0.80 -9.14
N TRP A 128 2.86 -0.32 -7.93
CA TRP A 128 1.63 -0.71 -7.23
C TRP A 128 0.36 -0.15 -7.89
N VAL A 129 0.33 1.15 -8.20
CA VAL A 129 -0.80 1.76 -8.91
C VAL A 129 -0.91 1.20 -10.32
N GLY A 130 0.22 0.95 -10.98
CA GLY A 130 0.25 0.33 -12.31
C GLY A 130 -0.46 -1.02 -12.31
N ALA A 131 -0.22 -1.85 -11.30
CA ALA A 131 -0.88 -3.13 -11.14
C ALA A 131 -2.42 -3.00 -11.02
N GLN A 132 -2.90 -1.97 -10.30
CA GLN A 132 -4.33 -1.68 -10.21
C GLN A 132 -4.92 -1.25 -11.56
N ILE A 133 -4.22 -0.39 -12.30
CA ILE A 133 -4.66 0.06 -13.62
C ILE A 133 -4.71 -1.10 -14.61
N THR A 134 -3.70 -1.97 -14.61
CA THR A 134 -3.67 -3.20 -15.42
C THR A 134 -4.88 -4.09 -15.11
N ALA A 135 -5.21 -4.24 -13.84
CA ALA A 135 -6.39 -5.00 -13.40
C ALA A 135 -7.71 -4.39 -13.90
N LEU A 136 -7.86 -3.05 -13.86
CA LEU A 136 -9.05 -2.40 -14.39
C LEU A 136 -9.18 -2.63 -15.91
N GLY A 137 -8.07 -2.54 -16.64
CA GLY A 137 -8.03 -2.86 -18.06
C GLY A 137 -8.52 -4.28 -18.35
N LEU A 138 -8.04 -5.26 -17.58
CA LEU A 138 -8.48 -6.65 -17.66
C LEU A 138 -9.97 -6.78 -17.33
N VAL A 139 -10.43 -6.24 -16.21
CA VAL A 139 -11.82 -6.39 -15.78
C VAL A 139 -12.80 -5.76 -16.76
N PHE A 140 -12.55 -4.54 -17.23
CA PHE A 140 -13.43 -3.89 -18.21
C PHE A 140 -13.46 -4.63 -19.54
N ASN A 141 -12.34 -5.18 -19.99
CA ASN A 141 -12.30 -6.03 -21.18
C ASN A 141 -13.14 -7.30 -21.01
N VAL A 142 -13.00 -7.96 -19.86
CA VAL A 142 -13.72 -9.18 -19.52
C VAL A 142 -15.22 -8.95 -19.42
N VAL A 143 -15.68 -7.95 -18.63
CA VAL A 143 -17.13 -7.73 -18.43
C VAL A 143 -17.84 -7.18 -19.66
N SER A 144 -17.10 -6.60 -20.61
CA SER A 144 -17.64 -6.12 -21.89
C SER A 144 -17.65 -7.19 -22.98
N GLY A 145 -17.12 -8.40 -22.70
CA GLY A 145 -17.00 -9.45 -23.70
C GLY A 145 -16.00 -9.13 -24.82
N GLY A 146 -14.99 -8.30 -24.53
CA GLY A 146 -13.95 -7.92 -25.49
C GLY A 146 -14.22 -6.62 -26.25
N GLU A 147 -15.42 -6.04 -26.16
CA GLU A 147 -15.79 -4.78 -26.84
C GLU A 147 -14.94 -3.59 -26.37
N ILE A 148 -14.54 -3.57 -25.09
CA ILE A 148 -13.57 -2.61 -24.56
C ILE A 148 -12.21 -3.28 -24.55
N SER A 149 -11.24 -2.77 -25.30
CA SER A 149 -9.87 -3.29 -25.25
C SER A 149 -9.25 -3.12 -23.85
N LYS A 150 -8.26 -3.95 -23.49
CA LYS A 150 -7.55 -3.82 -22.20
C LYS A 150 -7.02 -2.39 -21.99
N VAL A 151 -6.43 -1.78 -23.02
CA VAL A 151 -5.91 -0.40 -22.98
C VAL A 151 -7.02 0.64 -22.79
N ALA A 152 -8.15 0.51 -23.49
CA ALA A 152 -9.29 1.40 -23.28
C ALA A 152 -9.84 1.27 -21.85
N GLY A 153 -9.92 0.04 -21.33
CA GLY A 153 -10.30 -0.24 -19.94
C GLY A 153 -9.37 0.41 -18.92
N MET A 154 -8.05 0.43 -19.17
CA MET A 154 -7.08 1.12 -18.32
C MET A 154 -7.38 2.62 -18.23
N TRP A 155 -7.62 3.28 -19.37
CA TRP A 155 -7.96 4.71 -19.40
C TRP A 155 -9.31 5.02 -18.75
N ILE A 156 -10.34 4.22 -19.02
CA ILE A 156 -11.65 4.39 -18.39
C ILE A 156 -11.51 4.27 -16.86
N GLY A 157 -10.79 3.25 -16.40
CA GLY A 157 -10.50 3.04 -14.98
C GLY A 157 -9.72 4.20 -14.36
N SER A 158 -8.59 4.58 -14.95
CA SER A 158 -7.72 5.62 -14.39
C SER A 158 -8.39 7.00 -14.35
N ILE A 159 -9.08 7.41 -15.43
CA ILE A 159 -9.77 8.71 -15.50
C ILE A 159 -10.90 8.78 -14.46
N THR A 160 -11.70 7.73 -14.33
CA THR A 160 -12.83 7.75 -13.39
C THR A 160 -12.38 7.74 -11.93
N ILE A 161 -11.28 7.05 -11.61
CA ILE A 161 -10.67 7.06 -10.29
C ILE A 161 -10.06 8.42 -9.97
N LEU A 162 -9.36 8.99 -10.95
CA LEU A 162 -8.77 10.31 -10.85
C LEU A 162 -9.81 11.37 -10.48
N VAL A 163 -10.99 11.36 -11.11
CA VAL A 163 -12.04 12.37 -10.88
C VAL A 163 -12.38 12.52 -9.39
N TYR A 164 -12.79 11.47 -8.69
CA TYR A 164 -13.18 11.63 -7.28
C TYR A 164 -11.96 11.72 -6.34
N THR A 165 -10.79 11.18 -6.74
CA THR A 165 -9.55 11.31 -5.96
C THR A 165 -9.06 12.77 -5.94
N LEU A 166 -9.11 13.46 -7.09
CA LEU A 166 -8.74 14.87 -7.23
C LEU A 166 -9.58 15.79 -6.34
N PHE A 167 -10.89 15.58 -6.30
CA PHE A 167 -11.76 16.46 -5.54
C PHE A 167 -11.80 16.09 -4.07
N GLY A 168 -11.83 14.80 -3.76
CA GLY A 168 -12.22 14.32 -2.43
C GLY A 168 -11.12 13.86 -1.50
N GLY A 169 -9.90 13.65 -1.98
CA GLY A 169 -8.76 13.28 -1.15
C GLY A 169 -9.08 12.16 -0.16
N MET A 170 -8.52 12.25 1.05
CA MET A 170 -8.65 11.22 2.08
C MET A 170 -10.08 11.04 2.59
N TRP A 171 -10.92 12.07 2.55
CA TRP A 171 -12.34 11.96 2.93
C TRP A 171 -13.13 11.09 1.96
N ALA A 172 -12.99 11.32 0.66
CA ALA A 172 -13.65 10.50 -0.34
C ALA A 172 -13.17 9.06 -0.27
N VAL A 173 -11.84 8.86 -0.21
CA VAL A 173 -11.23 7.54 -0.03
C VAL A 173 -11.81 6.84 1.18
N ALA A 174 -11.86 7.49 2.35
CA ALA A 174 -12.33 6.84 3.56
C ALA A 174 -13.81 6.44 3.54
N VAL A 175 -14.66 7.24 2.90
CA VAL A 175 -16.09 6.92 2.75
C VAL A 175 -16.28 5.80 1.72
N THR A 176 -15.59 5.86 0.59
CA THR A 176 -15.69 4.81 -0.43
C THR A 176 -15.15 3.49 0.10
N ASP A 177 -14.00 3.50 0.79
CA ASP A 177 -13.38 2.31 1.37
C ASP A 177 -14.30 1.59 2.35
N PHE A 178 -15.01 2.35 3.20
CA PHE A 178 -15.96 1.76 4.14
C PHE A 178 -17.10 1.02 3.44
N LEU A 179 -17.68 1.62 2.39
CA LEU A 179 -18.74 0.98 1.61
C LEU A 179 -18.21 -0.17 0.75
N GLN A 180 -17.04 0.01 0.14
CA GLN A 180 -16.39 -0.98 -0.70
C GLN A 180 -15.99 -2.21 0.10
N MET A 181 -15.49 -2.05 1.33
CA MET A 181 -15.20 -3.17 2.23
C MET A 181 -16.44 -4.04 2.47
N ILE A 182 -17.61 -3.43 2.71
CA ILE A 182 -18.87 -4.19 2.92
C ILE A 182 -19.20 -5.00 1.67
N ILE A 183 -19.10 -4.40 0.48
CA ILE A 183 -19.38 -5.05 -0.80
C ILE A 183 -18.38 -6.18 -1.05
N ILE A 184 -17.10 -5.96 -0.78
CA ILE A 184 -16.03 -6.96 -0.93
C ILE A 184 -16.30 -8.15 -0.02
N VAL A 185 -16.51 -7.92 1.27
CA VAL A 185 -16.72 -8.97 2.27
C VAL A 185 -17.95 -9.81 1.93
N ILE A 186 -19.10 -9.18 1.67
CA ILE A 186 -20.34 -9.89 1.37
C ILE A 186 -20.24 -10.59 0.02
N GLY A 187 -19.76 -9.89 -1.01
CA GLY A 187 -19.66 -10.42 -2.37
C GLY A 187 -18.73 -11.63 -2.45
N MET A 188 -17.55 -11.56 -1.82
CA MET A 188 -16.56 -12.64 -1.83
C MET A 188 -17.02 -13.86 -1.02
N LEU A 189 -17.62 -13.67 0.15
CA LEU A 189 -18.13 -14.80 0.94
C LEU A 189 -19.31 -15.49 0.26
N TRP A 190 -20.20 -14.72 -0.35
CA TRP A 190 -21.35 -15.29 -1.03
C TRP A 190 -20.94 -16.09 -2.27
N ILE A 191 -20.07 -15.54 -3.13
CA ILE A 191 -19.55 -16.33 -4.26
C ILE A 191 -18.68 -17.50 -3.81
N GLY A 192 -17.97 -17.37 -2.68
CA GLY A 192 -17.29 -18.48 -2.01
C GLY A 192 -18.23 -19.66 -1.73
N GLY A 193 -19.44 -19.38 -1.24
CA GLY A 193 -20.48 -20.38 -1.02
C GLY A 193 -20.96 -21.06 -2.31
N GLU A 194 -21.25 -20.27 -3.35
CA GLU A 194 -21.71 -20.78 -4.65
C GLU A 194 -20.65 -21.66 -5.33
N VAL A 195 -19.41 -21.16 -5.43
CA VAL A 195 -18.30 -21.90 -6.04
C VAL A 195 -17.94 -23.14 -5.23
N SER A 196 -17.99 -23.05 -3.89
CA SER A 196 -17.84 -24.22 -3.02
C SER A 196 -18.88 -25.30 -3.34
N SER A 197 -20.15 -24.93 -3.54
CA SER A 197 -21.20 -25.89 -3.88
C SER A 197 -20.90 -26.60 -5.21
N LEU A 198 -20.47 -25.84 -6.22
CA LEU A 198 -20.09 -26.39 -7.53
C LEU A 198 -18.90 -27.35 -7.45
N ALA A 199 -17.94 -27.08 -6.58
CA ALA A 199 -16.75 -27.92 -6.39
C ALA A 199 -16.98 -29.14 -5.48
N GLY A 200 -18.21 -29.36 -4.98
CA GLY A 200 -18.53 -30.47 -4.06
C GLY A 200 -18.27 -30.17 -2.58
N GLY A 201 -18.05 -28.90 -2.22
CA GLY A 201 -17.89 -28.40 -0.86
C GLY A 201 -16.45 -27.98 -0.52
N VAL A 202 -16.32 -27.08 0.46
CA VAL A 202 -15.02 -26.53 0.91
C VAL A 202 -14.01 -27.64 1.24
N GLY A 203 -14.46 -28.70 1.92
CA GLY A 203 -13.60 -29.81 2.31
C GLY A 203 -12.99 -30.56 1.13
N VAL A 204 -13.72 -30.70 0.01
CA VAL A 204 -13.21 -31.36 -1.20
C VAL A 204 -12.08 -30.54 -1.80
N VAL A 205 -12.29 -29.23 -1.95
CA VAL A 205 -11.29 -28.29 -2.49
C VAL A 205 -10.03 -28.25 -1.62
N VAL A 206 -10.20 -28.12 -0.31
CA VAL A 206 -9.09 -28.05 0.65
C VAL A 206 -8.30 -29.36 0.68
N ASN A 207 -8.97 -30.52 0.73
CA ASN A 207 -8.29 -31.80 0.72
C ASN A 207 -7.55 -32.03 -0.61
N HIS A 208 -8.12 -31.62 -1.74
CA HIS A 208 -7.43 -31.66 -3.03
C HIS A 208 -6.18 -30.78 -3.03
N ALA A 209 -6.26 -29.54 -2.53
CA ALA A 209 -5.11 -28.64 -2.38
C ALA A 209 -4.01 -29.22 -1.49
N MET A 210 -4.40 -29.86 -0.39
CA MET A 210 -3.47 -30.53 0.52
C MET A 210 -2.75 -31.70 -0.16
N ASN A 211 -3.48 -32.54 -0.89
CA ASN A 211 -2.93 -33.71 -1.58
C ASN A 211 -1.98 -33.31 -2.72
N GLU A 212 -2.27 -32.20 -3.41
CA GLU A 212 -1.41 -31.60 -4.44
C GLU A 212 -0.24 -30.80 -3.84
N GLY A 213 -0.03 -30.86 -2.52
CA GLY A 213 1.10 -30.21 -1.85
C GLY A 213 1.02 -28.68 -1.80
N LYS A 214 -0.11 -28.06 -2.14
CA LYS A 214 -0.26 -26.59 -2.19
C LYS A 214 -0.12 -25.93 -0.82
N PHE A 215 -0.24 -26.69 0.26
CA PHE A 215 -0.07 -26.17 1.63
C PHE A 215 1.37 -26.30 2.16
N ALA A 216 2.31 -26.83 1.36
CA ALA A 216 3.72 -26.78 1.69
C ALA A 216 4.18 -25.32 1.76
N PHE A 217 4.31 -24.80 2.98
CA PHE A 217 4.63 -23.40 3.23
C PHE A 217 6.13 -23.13 3.20
N PHE A 218 6.92 -23.98 3.86
CA PHE A 218 8.36 -23.82 3.91
C PHE A 218 9.03 -24.37 2.64
N PRO A 219 10.10 -23.72 2.16
CA PRO A 219 10.90 -24.24 1.07
C PRO A 219 11.65 -25.52 1.47
N ALA A 220 12.31 -26.16 0.51
CA ALA A 220 13.25 -27.22 0.82
C ALA A 220 14.36 -26.67 1.75
N ALA A 221 15.03 -27.56 2.49
CA ALA A 221 16.17 -27.22 3.34
C ALA A 221 17.44 -26.90 2.53
N ASP A 222 17.28 -26.22 1.40
CA ASP A 222 18.34 -25.64 0.59
C ASP A 222 18.57 -24.18 1.02
N PRO A 223 19.82 -23.77 1.32
CA PRO A 223 20.10 -22.41 1.77
C PRO A 223 19.61 -21.32 0.83
N LYS A 224 19.70 -21.54 -0.50
CA LYS A 224 19.28 -20.55 -1.49
C LYS A 224 17.77 -20.37 -1.47
N GLU A 225 17.01 -21.46 -1.43
CA GLU A 225 15.55 -21.40 -1.34
C GLU A 225 15.08 -20.73 -0.04
N VAL A 226 15.71 -21.04 1.10
CA VAL A 226 15.41 -20.41 2.39
C VAL A 226 15.69 -18.91 2.35
N ILE A 227 16.83 -18.50 1.77
CA ILE A 227 17.18 -17.08 1.62
C ILE A 227 16.18 -16.37 0.70
N ALA A 228 15.79 -16.98 -0.42
CA ALA A 228 14.79 -16.43 -1.33
C ALA A 228 13.42 -16.27 -0.67
N PHE A 229 12.99 -17.28 0.08
CA PHE A 229 11.73 -17.25 0.85
C PHE A 229 11.73 -16.12 1.89
N ILE A 230 12.82 -15.98 2.65
CA ILE A 230 12.96 -14.87 3.61
C ILE A 230 12.96 -13.53 2.89
N ALA A 231 13.67 -13.40 1.77
CA ALA A 231 13.73 -12.18 0.99
C ALA A 231 12.34 -11.74 0.49
N ALA A 232 11.56 -12.66 -0.07
CA ALA A 232 10.18 -12.39 -0.50
C ALA A 232 9.30 -11.94 0.69
N ALA A 233 9.36 -12.68 1.81
CA ALA A 233 8.58 -12.38 3.01
C ALA A 233 8.87 -10.96 3.57
N VAL A 234 10.16 -10.60 3.73
CA VAL A 234 10.54 -9.30 4.30
C VAL A 234 10.29 -8.14 3.34
N THR A 235 10.23 -8.40 2.03
CA THR A 235 10.03 -7.35 1.01
C THR A 235 8.71 -6.64 1.20
N MET A 236 7.59 -7.37 1.24
CA MET A 236 6.31 -6.75 1.53
C MET A 236 6.13 -6.44 3.01
N MET A 237 6.59 -7.30 3.92
CA MET A 237 6.40 -7.09 5.35
C MET A 237 7.07 -5.81 5.87
N LEU A 238 8.31 -5.55 5.46
CA LEU A 238 9.11 -4.43 5.96
C LEU A 238 9.17 -3.28 4.95
N GLY A 239 9.23 -3.60 3.66
CA GLY A 239 9.32 -2.62 2.59
C GLY A 239 8.09 -1.72 2.50
N SER A 240 6.94 -2.19 2.96
CA SER A 240 5.70 -1.40 2.94
C SER A 240 5.49 -0.52 4.17
N ILE A 241 6.20 -0.75 5.28
CA ILE A 241 6.08 0.05 6.51
C ILE A 241 6.34 1.55 6.26
N PRO A 242 7.35 1.97 5.46
CA PRO A 242 7.63 3.37 5.18
C PRO A 242 6.65 4.05 4.22
N GLN A 243 5.67 3.33 3.67
CA GLN A 243 4.79 3.85 2.64
C GLN A 243 3.90 4.97 3.18
N GLN A 244 3.62 5.95 2.33
CA GLN A 244 2.84 7.13 2.69
C GLN A 244 1.36 6.78 2.92
N ASP A 245 0.78 5.82 2.21
CA ASP A 245 -0.61 5.41 2.40
C ASP A 245 -0.80 4.85 3.82
N VAL A 246 0.06 3.93 4.26
CA VAL A 246 0.03 3.34 5.61
C VAL A 246 0.14 4.43 6.67
N PHE A 247 1.13 5.32 6.53
CA PHE A 247 1.31 6.47 7.41
C PHE A 247 0.08 7.37 7.45
N GLN A 248 -0.51 7.66 6.28
CA GLN A 248 -1.65 8.54 6.13
C GLN A 248 -2.90 7.97 6.83
N ARG A 249 -3.11 6.65 6.85
CA ARG A 249 -4.24 6.01 7.58
C ARG A 249 -4.06 6.14 9.08
N VAL A 250 -2.85 5.89 9.59
CA VAL A 250 -2.49 6.14 10.99
C VAL A 250 -2.78 7.59 11.36
N GLN A 251 -2.36 8.55 10.53
CA GLN A 251 -2.57 9.96 10.82
C GLN A 251 -4.02 10.41 10.72
N SER A 252 -4.85 9.76 9.92
CA SER A 252 -6.26 10.12 9.76
C SER A 252 -7.15 9.73 10.94
N ALA A 253 -6.69 8.84 11.80
CA ALA A 253 -7.44 8.40 12.98
C ALA A 253 -7.77 9.57 13.94
N LYS A 254 -8.94 9.50 14.57
CA LYS A 254 -9.36 10.48 15.59
C LYS A 254 -8.59 10.39 16.91
N SER A 255 -7.93 9.27 17.18
CA SER A 255 -7.12 9.08 18.38
C SER A 255 -6.01 8.06 18.13
N GLU A 256 -4.97 8.11 18.97
CA GLU A 256 -3.84 7.19 18.91
C GLU A 256 -4.29 5.72 19.06
N LYS A 257 -5.19 5.45 20.01
CA LYS A 257 -5.74 4.10 20.22
C LYS A 257 -6.41 3.57 18.95
N ILE A 258 -7.08 4.43 18.19
CA ILE A 258 -7.73 4.07 16.94
C ILE A 258 -6.71 3.86 15.83
N ALA A 259 -5.67 4.70 15.76
CA ALA A 259 -4.58 4.53 14.81
C ALA A 259 -3.92 3.15 14.95
N VAL A 260 -3.65 2.74 16.20
CA VAL A 260 -3.07 1.44 16.55
C VAL A 260 -4.03 0.30 16.20
N TRP A 261 -5.17 0.23 16.87
CA TRP A 261 -6.04 -0.94 16.79
C TRP A 261 -6.82 -1.03 15.48
N GLY A 262 -7.06 0.10 14.81
CA GLY A 262 -7.67 0.11 13.47
C GLY A 262 -6.73 -0.50 12.44
N SER A 263 -5.41 -0.22 12.55
CA SER A 263 -4.40 -0.84 11.69
C SER A 263 -4.25 -2.34 11.95
N VAL A 264 -4.19 -2.74 13.23
CA VAL A 264 -4.11 -4.17 13.61
C VAL A 264 -5.34 -4.94 13.12
N LEU A 265 -6.55 -4.44 13.39
CA LEU A 265 -7.78 -5.12 12.98
C LEU A 265 -7.90 -5.16 11.46
N GLY A 266 -7.55 -4.08 10.76
CA GLY A 266 -7.52 -4.05 9.29
C GLY A 266 -6.58 -5.11 8.71
N GLY A 267 -5.36 -5.24 9.26
CA GLY A 267 -4.40 -6.26 8.86
C GLY A 267 -4.86 -7.70 9.14
N VAL A 268 -5.48 -7.95 10.29
CA VAL A 268 -6.05 -9.26 10.64
C VAL A 268 -7.20 -9.64 9.69
N LEU A 269 -8.10 -8.68 9.40
CA LEU A 269 -9.19 -8.92 8.45
C LEU A 269 -8.66 -9.18 7.05
N TYR A 270 -7.67 -8.41 6.60
CA TYR A 270 -7.04 -8.63 5.31
C TYR A 270 -6.44 -10.03 5.22
N PHE A 271 -5.68 -10.46 6.23
CA PHE A 271 -5.11 -11.81 6.29
C PHE A 271 -6.19 -12.89 6.16
N ALA A 272 -7.26 -12.80 6.95
CA ALA A 272 -8.33 -13.79 6.93
C ALA A 272 -9.06 -13.86 5.58
N PHE A 273 -9.33 -12.70 4.96
CA PHE A 273 -10.10 -12.62 3.72
C PHE A 273 -9.29 -12.89 2.45
N ALA A 274 -7.96 -12.72 2.47
CA ALA A 274 -7.11 -13.00 1.31
C ALA A 274 -7.15 -14.48 0.88
N PHE A 275 -7.51 -15.39 1.79
CA PHE A 275 -7.73 -16.80 1.46
C PHE A 275 -8.98 -17.06 0.62
N VAL A 276 -9.96 -16.15 0.60
CA VAL A 276 -11.20 -16.35 -0.16
C VAL A 276 -10.95 -16.33 -1.67
N PRO A 277 -10.28 -15.32 -2.27
CA PRO A 277 -9.91 -15.36 -3.69
C PRO A 277 -9.00 -16.54 -4.05
N MET A 278 -8.07 -16.93 -3.16
CA MET A 278 -7.22 -18.11 -3.38
C MET A 278 -8.06 -19.40 -3.45
N PHE A 279 -8.99 -19.58 -2.52
CA PHE A 279 -9.94 -20.69 -2.54
C PHE A 279 -10.77 -20.71 -3.82
N LEU A 280 -11.29 -19.55 -4.25
CA LEU A 280 -12.10 -19.44 -5.47
C LEU A 280 -11.30 -19.84 -6.71
N ALA A 281 -10.08 -19.32 -6.87
CA ALA A 281 -9.23 -19.65 -8.01
C ALA A 281 -8.82 -21.13 -8.00
N TYR A 282 -8.45 -21.68 -6.84
CA TYR A 282 -8.11 -23.09 -6.73
C TYR A 282 -9.30 -24.02 -7.03
N SER A 283 -10.52 -23.62 -6.67
CA SER A 283 -11.73 -24.37 -7.01
C SER A 283 -11.91 -24.55 -8.52
N ALA A 284 -11.36 -23.64 -9.34
CA ALA A 284 -11.36 -23.79 -10.80
C ALA A 284 -10.67 -25.08 -11.26
N THR A 285 -9.66 -25.57 -10.54
CA THR A 285 -8.93 -26.81 -10.87
C THR A 285 -9.82 -28.06 -10.80
N LEU A 286 -10.90 -28.01 -10.00
CA LEU A 286 -11.86 -29.09 -9.86
C LEU A 286 -13.09 -28.90 -10.77
N ILE A 287 -13.53 -27.64 -10.94
CA ILE A 287 -14.74 -27.31 -11.70
C ILE A 287 -14.49 -27.33 -13.21
N ASP A 288 -13.35 -26.78 -13.66
CA ASP A 288 -12.98 -26.73 -15.08
C ASP A 288 -11.46 -26.88 -15.29
N PRO A 289 -10.93 -28.11 -15.18
CA PRO A 289 -9.49 -28.38 -15.32
C PRO A 289 -8.94 -27.99 -16.70
N ALA A 290 -9.76 -28.09 -17.75
CA ALA A 290 -9.37 -27.77 -19.12
C ALA A 290 -9.14 -26.25 -19.30
N MET A 291 -10.02 -25.43 -18.73
CA MET A 291 -9.86 -23.98 -18.70
C MET A 291 -8.58 -23.58 -17.94
N VAL A 292 -8.34 -24.18 -16.78
CA VAL A 292 -7.12 -23.91 -15.98
C VAL A 292 -5.87 -24.27 -16.79
N SER A 293 -5.81 -25.46 -17.37
CA SER A 293 -4.64 -25.92 -18.13
C SER A 293 -4.30 -25.00 -19.32
N ARG A 294 -5.30 -24.38 -19.94
CA ARG A 294 -5.10 -23.42 -21.03
C ARG A 294 -4.53 -22.08 -20.55
N LEU A 295 -4.97 -21.61 -19.38
CA LEU A 295 -4.67 -20.27 -18.88
C LEU A 295 -3.47 -20.21 -17.93
N ILE A 296 -3.12 -21.32 -17.27
CA ILE A 296 -2.15 -21.32 -16.17
C ILE A 296 -0.78 -20.75 -16.56
N ASP A 297 -0.30 -21.08 -17.76
CA ASP A 297 1.00 -20.65 -18.27
C ASP A 297 0.94 -19.35 -19.11
N THR A 298 -0.25 -18.92 -19.51
CA THR A 298 -0.43 -17.79 -20.45
C THR A 298 -1.00 -16.54 -19.79
N ASP A 299 -2.08 -16.67 -19.00
CA ASP A 299 -2.74 -15.57 -18.30
C ASP A 299 -3.47 -16.14 -17.05
N SER A 300 -2.71 -16.64 -16.08
CA SER A 300 -3.26 -17.27 -14.86
C SER A 300 -4.17 -16.34 -14.05
N GLN A 301 -4.01 -15.02 -14.20
CA GLN A 301 -4.87 -14.01 -13.58
C GLN A 301 -6.30 -14.02 -14.13
N MET A 302 -6.52 -14.57 -15.33
CA MET A 302 -7.84 -14.72 -15.96
C MET A 302 -8.64 -15.92 -15.44
N ILE A 303 -8.00 -16.88 -14.76
CA ILE A 303 -8.66 -18.11 -14.31
C ILE A 303 -9.87 -17.82 -13.42
N LEU A 304 -9.71 -16.94 -12.44
CA LEU A 304 -10.80 -16.60 -11.52
C LEU A 304 -11.93 -15.82 -12.23
N PRO A 305 -11.67 -14.72 -12.97
CA PRO A 305 -12.70 -14.05 -13.76
C PRO A 305 -13.45 -14.98 -14.74
N GLU A 306 -12.73 -15.85 -15.45
CA GLU A 306 -13.30 -16.79 -16.43
C GLU A 306 -14.18 -17.85 -15.75
N LEU A 307 -13.75 -18.39 -14.60
CA LEU A 307 -14.56 -19.31 -13.80
C LEU A 307 -15.91 -18.68 -13.44
N VAL A 308 -15.88 -17.45 -12.94
CA VAL A 308 -17.08 -16.75 -12.50
C VAL A 308 -18.02 -16.46 -13.69
N LEU A 309 -17.49 -15.99 -14.82
CA LEU A 309 -18.29 -15.73 -16.02
C LEU A 309 -18.93 -16.99 -16.60
N SER A 310 -18.20 -18.10 -16.63
CA SER A 310 -18.62 -19.31 -17.32
C SER A 310 -19.50 -20.22 -16.46
N LYS A 311 -19.33 -20.23 -15.14
CA LYS A 311 -19.99 -21.19 -14.24
C LYS A 311 -20.94 -20.58 -13.21
N ALA A 312 -20.73 -19.32 -12.82
CA ALA A 312 -21.54 -18.71 -11.75
C ALA A 312 -22.84 -18.10 -12.31
N PRO A 313 -23.94 -18.09 -11.54
CA PRO A 313 -25.17 -17.42 -11.94
C PRO A 313 -24.98 -15.90 -12.04
N LEU A 314 -25.84 -15.22 -12.81
CA LEU A 314 -25.72 -13.78 -13.08
C LEU A 314 -25.58 -12.93 -11.82
N VAL A 315 -26.30 -13.25 -10.74
CA VAL A 315 -26.22 -12.51 -9.48
C VAL A 315 -24.82 -12.63 -8.85
N ALA A 316 -24.20 -13.81 -8.91
CA ALA A 316 -22.85 -14.05 -8.40
C ALA A 316 -21.80 -13.34 -9.25
N GLN A 317 -21.99 -13.31 -10.57
CA GLN A 317 -21.15 -12.52 -11.46
C GLN A 317 -21.20 -11.04 -11.10
N ILE A 318 -22.40 -10.47 -10.91
CA ILE A 318 -22.57 -9.06 -10.54
C ILE A 318 -21.87 -8.75 -9.22
N LEU A 319 -22.05 -9.60 -8.20
CA LEU A 319 -21.44 -9.38 -6.89
C LEU A 319 -19.92 -9.53 -6.92
N PHE A 320 -19.39 -10.52 -7.64
CA PHE A 320 -17.95 -10.71 -7.78
C PHE A 320 -17.29 -9.56 -8.52
N PHE A 321 -17.77 -9.20 -9.72
CA PHE A 321 -17.19 -8.10 -10.48
C PHE A 321 -17.40 -6.75 -9.78
N GLY A 322 -18.52 -6.58 -9.06
CA GLY A 322 -18.74 -5.44 -8.17
C GLY A 322 -17.71 -5.38 -7.05
N ALA A 323 -17.47 -6.49 -6.35
CA ALA A 323 -16.46 -6.59 -5.28
C ALA A 323 -15.03 -6.39 -5.81
N LEU A 324 -14.68 -7.01 -6.94
CA LEU A 324 -13.38 -6.86 -7.59
C LEU A 324 -13.13 -5.41 -8.01
N LEU A 325 -14.10 -4.75 -8.65
CA LEU A 325 -13.98 -3.33 -8.99
C LEU A 325 -13.93 -2.44 -7.76
N SER A 326 -14.63 -2.80 -6.68
CA SER A 326 -14.56 -2.12 -5.39
C SER A 326 -13.14 -2.14 -4.82
N ALA A 327 -12.55 -3.33 -4.77
CA ALA A 327 -11.20 -3.60 -4.29
C ALA A 327 -10.17 -2.79 -5.09
N ILE A 328 -10.18 -2.94 -6.41
CA ILE A 328 -9.22 -2.25 -7.29
C ILE A 328 -9.36 -0.72 -7.18
N LYS A 329 -10.60 -0.22 -7.17
CA LYS A 329 -10.89 1.22 -7.09
C LYS A 329 -10.40 1.82 -5.76
N SER A 330 -10.71 1.16 -4.64
CA SER A 330 -10.27 1.59 -3.30
C SER A 330 -8.75 1.71 -3.25
N CYS A 331 -8.05 0.62 -3.60
CA CYS A 331 -6.60 0.54 -3.63
C CYS A 331 -5.98 1.62 -4.54
N ALA A 332 -6.45 1.75 -5.78
CA ALA A 332 -5.93 2.74 -6.73
C ALA A 332 -6.11 4.18 -6.24
N SER A 333 -7.25 4.54 -5.66
CA SER A 333 -7.47 5.91 -5.15
C SER A 333 -6.55 6.27 -3.99
N ALA A 334 -6.36 5.32 -3.08
CA ALA A 334 -5.44 5.43 -1.95
C ALA A 334 -3.99 5.64 -2.39
N THR A 335 -3.55 4.81 -3.34
CA THR A 335 -2.18 4.76 -3.85
C THR A 335 -1.88 5.83 -4.91
N LEU A 336 -2.89 6.51 -5.46
CA LEU A 336 -2.73 7.76 -6.23
C LEU A 336 -2.59 8.99 -5.31
N LEU A 337 -3.36 9.02 -4.22
CA LEU A 337 -3.37 10.13 -3.28
C LEU A 337 -2.05 10.22 -2.50
N ALA A 338 -1.56 9.11 -1.98
CA ALA A 338 -0.36 9.05 -1.14
C ALA A 338 0.91 9.66 -1.78
N PRO A 339 1.38 9.20 -2.97
CA PRO A 339 2.55 9.78 -3.64
C PRO A 339 2.34 11.26 -3.97
N SER A 340 1.12 11.66 -4.31
CA SER A 340 0.81 13.05 -4.64
C SER A 340 0.98 13.97 -3.43
N VAL A 341 0.49 13.55 -2.27
CA VAL A 341 0.61 14.31 -1.02
C VAL A 341 2.08 14.43 -0.61
N THR A 342 2.83 13.32 -0.59
CA THR A 342 4.25 13.38 -0.17
C THR A 342 5.12 14.12 -1.19
N PHE A 343 4.93 13.94 -2.49
CA PHE A 343 5.69 14.68 -3.50
C PHE A 343 5.41 16.18 -3.39
N THR A 344 4.15 16.57 -3.22
CA THR A 344 3.79 17.98 -3.13
C THR A 344 4.32 18.61 -1.85
N GLU A 345 4.10 17.99 -0.68
CA GLU A 345 4.50 18.55 0.62
C GLU A 345 6.01 18.54 0.80
N ASN A 346 6.69 17.45 0.41
CA ASN A 346 8.11 17.27 0.68
C ASN A 346 8.99 17.74 -0.48
N ILE A 347 8.60 17.60 -1.75
CA ILE A 347 9.48 17.98 -2.87
C ILE A 347 9.12 19.36 -3.39
N LEU A 348 7.86 19.55 -3.79
CA LEU A 348 7.43 20.74 -4.51
C LEU A 348 7.32 21.97 -3.60
N LYS A 349 6.71 21.82 -2.42
CA LYS A 349 6.45 22.94 -1.52
C LYS A 349 7.72 23.66 -1.05
N PRO A 350 8.82 22.96 -0.67
CA PRO A 350 10.06 23.64 -0.32
C PRO A 350 10.78 24.29 -1.52
N ALA A 351 10.45 23.89 -2.76
CA ALA A 351 11.02 24.46 -3.98
C ALA A 351 10.24 25.68 -4.49
N LEU A 352 9.00 25.89 -4.02
CA LEU A 352 8.15 27.01 -4.41
C LEU A 352 8.03 28.02 -3.26
N PRO A 353 8.36 29.31 -3.48
CA PRO A 353 8.20 30.34 -2.46
C PRO A 353 6.71 30.63 -2.19
N ASP A 354 6.37 30.93 -0.93
CA ASP A 354 5.09 31.49 -0.48
C ASP A 354 3.82 30.76 -0.97
N LEU A 355 3.77 29.44 -0.74
CA LEU A 355 2.57 28.65 -0.99
C LEU A 355 1.55 28.80 0.14
N THR A 356 0.45 29.50 -0.17
CA THR A 356 -0.77 29.46 0.65
C THR A 356 -1.41 28.06 0.60
N ASP A 357 -2.23 27.73 1.60
CA ASP A 357 -2.91 26.42 1.66
C ASP A 357 -3.74 26.10 0.40
N LYS A 358 -4.41 27.10 -0.18
CA LYS A 358 -5.16 26.96 -1.44
C LYS A 358 -4.25 26.60 -2.63
N LYS A 359 -3.07 27.24 -2.73
CA LYS A 359 -2.10 26.95 -3.79
C LYS A 359 -1.49 25.56 -3.58
N LEU A 360 -1.23 25.17 -2.34
CA LEU A 360 -0.71 23.84 -2.00
C LEU A 360 -1.71 22.74 -2.40
N LEU A 361 -2.99 22.91 -2.07
CA LEU A 361 -4.06 21.99 -2.48
C LEU A 361 -4.20 21.90 -4.00
N PHE A 362 -4.09 23.03 -4.71
CA PHE A 362 -4.06 23.03 -6.18
C PHE A 362 -2.90 22.19 -6.73
N TRP A 363 -1.69 22.36 -6.19
CA TRP A 363 -0.54 21.58 -6.62
C TRP A 363 -0.67 20.09 -6.29
N MET A 364 -1.25 19.72 -5.14
CA MET A 364 -1.54 18.32 -4.83
C MET A 364 -2.41 17.68 -5.92
N ARG A 365 -3.43 18.40 -6.40
CA ARG A 365 -4.30 17.95 -7.49
C ARG A 365 -3.56 17.84 -8.82
N VAL A 366 -2.72 18.82 -9.17
CA VAL A 366 -1.90 18.78 -10.39
C VAL A 366 -0.94 17.59 -10.38
N VAL A 367 -0.31 17.31 -9.23
CA VAL A 367 0.57 16.16 -9.08
C VAL A 367 -0.21 14.85 -9.20
N THR A 368 -1.40 14.74 -8.58
CA THR A 368 -2.27 13.56 -8.75
C THR A 368 -2.66 13.31 -10.19
N PHE A 369 -3.05 14.36 -10.92
CA PHE A 369 -3.33 14.28 -12.35
C PHE A 369 -2.11 13.76 -13.12
N SER A 370 -0.95 14.40 -12.93
CA SER A 370 0.28 14.08 -13.66
C SER A 370 0.75 12.66 -13.34
N PHE A 371 0.73 12.26 -12.06
CA PHE A 371 1.11 10.93 -11.61
C PHE A 371 0.17 9.86 -12.19
N THR A 372 -1.13 10.12 -12.25
CA THR A 372 -2.10 9.19 -12.87
C THR A 372 -1.80 8.97 -14.35
N VAL A 373 -1.47 10.02 -15.10
CA VAL A 373 -1.09 9.90 -16.52
C VAL A 373 0.19 9.06 -16.63
N LEU A 374 1.23 9.38 -15.86
CA LEU A 374 2.51 8.65 -15.90
C LEU A 374 2.34 7.16 -15.57
N VAL A 375 1.57 6.84 -14.54
CA VAL A 375 1.39 5.44 -14.14
C VAL A 375 0.46 4.66 -15.05
N THR A 376 -0.51 5.33 -15.70
CA THR A 376 -1.30 4.70 -16.77
C THR A 376 -0.41 4.34 -17.95
N LEU A 377 0.48 5.25 -18.37
CA LEU A 377 1.44 4.98 -19.43
C LEU A 377 2.42 3.85 -19.06
N TYR A 378 2.92 3.83 -17.82
CA TYR A 378 3.74 2.74 -17.31
C TYR A 378 3.01 1.38 -17.34
N ALA A 379 1.75 1.34 -16.90
CA ALA A 379 0.95 0.13 -16.91
C ALA A 379 0.71 -0.43 -18.33
N MET A 380 0.61 0.45 -19.34
CA MET A 380 0.43 0.05 -20.73
C MET A 380 1.64 -0.62 -21.37
N VAL A 381 2.85 -0.37 -20.85
CA VAL A 381 4.11 -0.89 -21.41
C VAL A 381 4.77 -1.95 -20.53
N SER A 382 4.17 -2.27 -19.39
CA SER A 382 4.71 -3.24 -18.43
C SER A 382 4.26 -4.66 -18.79
N ASP A 383 5.23 -5.56 -18.97
CA ASP A 383 4.97 -7.00 -19.17
C ASP A 383 4.93 -7.80 -17.86
N ALA A 384 5.18 -7.16 -16.70
CA ALA A 384 5.14 -7.83 -15.40
C ALA A 384 3.71 -8.20 -14.98
N SER A 385 3.56 -9.35 -14.32
CA SER A 385 2.29 -9.75 -13.70
C SER A 385 1.88 -8.78 -12.59
N ILE A 386 0.58 -8.72 -12.26
CA ILE A 386 0.06 -7.84 -11.20
C ILE A 386 0.82 -8.05 -9.89
N PHE A 387 1.07 -9.30 -9.51
CA PHE A 387 1.82 -9.64 -8.29
C PHE A 387 3.25 -9.10 -8.33
N LYS A 388 3.99 -9.35 -9.43
CA LYS A 388 5.39 -8.87 -9.57
C LYS A 388 5.50 -7.35 -9.63
N MET A 389 4.55 -6.67 -10.27
CA MET A 389 4.51 -5.20 -10.28
C MET A 389 4.45 -4.63 -8.87
N VAL A 390 3.69 -5.26 -7.98
CA VAL A 390 3.54 -4.85 -6.59
C VAL A 390 4.75 -5.25 -5.75
N GLU A 391 5.22 -6.49 -5.87
CA GLU A 391 6.41 -6.95 -5.15
C GLU A 391 7.65 -6.08 -5.46
N ASN A 392 7.88 -5.78 -6.74
CA ASN A 392 9.02 -4.95 -7.18
C ASN A 392 8.94 -3.51 -6.64
N ALA A 393 7.74 -2.96 -6.47
CA ALA A 393 7.57 -1.64 -5.89
C ALA A 393 8.18 -1.56 -4.48
N TYR A 394 7.91 -2.56 -3.64
CA TYR A 394 8.31 -2.54 -2.24
C TYR A 394 9.79 -2.84 -2.00
N GLN A 395 10.49 -3.41 -2.98
CA GLN A 395 11.96 -3.56 -2.89
C GLN A 395 12.64 -2.20 -2.74
N VAL A 396 12.19 -1.18 -3.47
CA VAL A 396 12.78 0.16 -3.47
C VAL A 396 12.70 0.77 -2.06
N THR A 397 11.53 0.70 -1.42
CA THR A 397 11.33 1.25 -0.08
C THR A 397 11.98 0.40 1.01
N LEU A 398 12.08 -0.91 0.82
CA LEU A 398 12.82 -1.81 1.71
C LEU A 398 14.29 -1.38 1.82
N VAL A 399 14.97 -1.19 0.70
CA VAL A 399 16.42 -0.93 0.69
C VAL A 399 16.75 0.52 1.01
N ALA A 400 15.86 1.47 0.67
CA ALA A 400 16.11 2.90 0.86
C ALA A 400 15.55 3.48 2.16
N ALA A 401 14.34 3.09 2.58
CA ALA A 401 13.57 3.84 3.56
C ALA A 401 13.35 3.11 4.90
N PHE A 402 13.21 1.78 4.87
CA PHE A 402 12.86 1.01 6.07
C PHE A 402 13.87 1.13 7.22
N ILE A 403 15.16 0.91 6.94
CA ILE A 403 16.20 1.00 7.97
C ILE A 403 16.31 2.42 8.55
N PRO A 404 16.35 3.51 7.76
CA PRO A 404 16.27 4.87 8.28
C PRO A 404 15.05 5.12 9.17
N LEU A 405 13.88 4.60 8.82
CA LEU A 405 12.67 4.74 9.63
C LEU A 405 12.79 4.03 10.98
N LEU A 406 13.13 2.74 10.95
CA LEU A 406 13.25 1.89 12.13
C LEU A 406 14.27 2.47 13.12
N CYS A 407 15.48 2.75 12.64
CA CYS A 407 16.53 3.34 13.47
C CYS A 407 16.17 4.76 13.92
N GLY A 408 15.41 5.52 13.13
CA GLY A 408 15.03 6.88 13.48
C GLY A 408 14.11 6.93 14.70
N LEU A 409 13.18 5.98 14.77
CA LEU A 409 12.18 5.84 15.83
C LEU A 409 12.74 5.21 17.11
N TYR A 410 13.60 4.20 16.99
CA TYR A 410 14.01 3.38 18.13
C TYR A 410 15.49 3.47 18.49
N TRP A 411 16.36 3.93 17.59
CA TRP A 411 17.79 4.01 17.84
C TRP A 411 18.27 5.44 18.05
N ARG A 412 18.51 5.80 19.32
CA ARG A 412 18.98 7.13 19.71
C ARG A 412 20.29 7.53 19.03
N ARG A 413 21.16 6.58 18.71
CA ARG A 413 22.46 6.85 18.07
C ARG A 413 22.38 7.04 16.56
N ALA A 414 21.22 6.84 15.91
CA ALA A 414 21.11 7.04 14.47
C ALA A 414 21.42 8.51 14.09
N THR A 415 22.16 8.72 13.01
CA THR A 415 22.63 10.06 12.60
C THR A 415 22.24 10.38 11.17
N ASN A 416 22.39 11.65 10.76
CA ASN A 416 22.19 12.08 9.36
C ASN A 416 23.12 11.31 8.41
N GLN A 417 24.39 11.14 8.82
CA GLN A 417 25.40 10.41 8.05
C GLN A 417 25.07 8.92 7.93
N GLY A 418 24.66 8.28 9.03
CA GLY A 418 24.18 6.91 9.01
C GLY A 418 22.98 6.71 8.09
N ALA A 419 22.00 7.61 8.14
CA ALA A 419 20.82 7.53 7.27
C ALA A 419 21.17 7.69 5.78
N LEU A 420 22.06 8.60 5.41
CA LEU A 420 22.52 8.73 4.02
C LEU A 420 23.33 7.50 3.58
N ALA A 421 24.25 7.01 4.42
CA ALA A 421 25.02 5.81 4.14
C ALA A 421 24.10 4.59 3.96
N SER A 422 23.06 4.45 4.80
CA SER A 422 22.01 3.44 4.68
C SER A 422 21.35 3.47 3.30
N ILE A 423 20.90 4.65 2.86
CA ILE A 423 20.24 4.82 1.56
C ILE A 423 21.18 4.46 0.41
N PHE A 424 22.38 5.05 0.38
CA PHE A 424 23.32 4.86 -0.73
C PHE A 424 23.87 3.44 -0.80
N CYS A 425 24.23 2.83 0.34
CA CYS A 425 24.67 1.43 0.37
C CYS A 425 23.53 0.48 -0.01
N GLY A 426 22.32 0.70 0.51
CA GLY A 426 21.18 -0.15 0.23
C GLY A 426 20.77 -0.14 -1.24
N VAL A 427 20.52 1.05 -1.80
CA VAL A 427 20.18 1.22 -3.22
C VAL A 427 21.34 0.81 -4.13
N GLY A 428 22.58 1.17 -3.77
CA GLY A 428 23.77 0.86 -4.55
C GLY A 428 24.00 -0.65 -4.69
N VAL A 429 23.92 -1.40 -3.59
CA VAL A 429 24.05 -2.86 -3.62
C VAL A 429 22.88 -3.52 -4.35
N TRP A 430 21.65 -3.06 -4.11
CA TRP A 430 20.47 -3.57 -4.81
C TRP A 430 20.58 -3.42 -6.34
N LEU A 431 21.00 -2.24 -6.82
CA LEU A 431 21.24 -2.00 -8.24
C LEU A 431 22.45 -2.79 -8.78
N ALA A 432 23.52 -2.90 -8.00
CA ALA A 432 24.71 -3.65 -8.41
C ALA A 432 24.41 -5.14 -8.63
N VAL A 433 23.57 -5.75 -7.77
CA VAL A 433 23.15 -7.15 -7.93
C VAL A 433 22.29 -7.32 -9.19
N HIS A 434 21.36 -6.40 -9.45
CA HIS A 434 20.58 -6.43 -10.70
C HIS A 434 21.46 -6.23 -11.94
N ALA A 435 22.40 -5.29 -11.90
CA ALA A 435 23.30 -4.99 -13.01
C ALA A 435 24.32 -6.11 -13.28
N ALA A 436 24.68 -6.89 -12.25
CA ALA A 436 25.55 -8.05 -12.39
C ALA A 436 24.89 -9.21 -13.19
N GLY A 437 23.60 -9.13 -13.50
CA GLY A 437 22.95 -9.99 -14.49
C GLY A 437 22.77 -11.46 -14.07
N GLY A 438 22.88 -11.77 -12.78
CA GLY A 438 22.49 -13.10 -12.30
C GLY A 438 20.97 -13.22 -12.32
N GLU A 439 20.42 -14.06 -13.19
CA GLU A 439 18.97 -14.33 -13.24
C GLU A 439 18.45 -14.94 -11.92
N ASP A 440 19.34 -15.54 -11.13
CA ASP A 440 19.02 -16.20 -9.86
C ASP A 440 20.21 -16.13 -8.87
N PRO A 441 20.48 -14.94 -8.28
CA PRO A 441 21.61 -14.75 -7.38
C PRO A 441 21.39 -15.52 -6.06
N PHE A 442 22.47 -16.00 -5.44
CA PHE A 442 22.37 -16.71 -4.15
C PHE A 442 21.74 -15.85 -3.05
N ILE A 443 22.04 -14.55 -3.04
CA ILE A 443 21.35 -13.57 -2.20
C ILE A 443 20.52 -12.67 -3.13
N PRO A 444 19.17 -12.71 -3.02
CA PRO A 444 18.30 -11.81 -3.76
C PRO A 444 18.68 -10.35 -3.53
N ALA A 445 18.62 -9.54 -4.59
CA ALA A 445 19.09 -8.16 -4.59
C ALA A 445 18.49 -7.32 -3.45
N GLN A 446 17.20 -7.51 -3.18
CA GLN A 446 16.45 -6.78 -2.16
C GLN A 446 16.91 -7.11 -0.74
N LEU A 447 17.28 -8.37 -0.49
CA LEU A 447 17.85 -8.76 0.81
C LEU A 447 19.30 -8.25 0.94
N ALA A 448 20.10 -8.35 -0.11
CA ALA A 448 21.45 -7.80 -0.13
C ALA A 448 21.45 -6.27 0.12
N GLY A 449 20.54 -5.55 -0.54
CA GLY A 449 20.33 -4.11 -0.33
C GLY A 449 19.84 -3.79 1.08
N LEU A 450 18.91 -4.57 1.65
CA LEU A 450 18.46 -4.38 3.04
C LEU A 450 19.63 -4.53 4.03
N LEU A 451 20.44 -5.57 3.87
CA LEU A 451 21.62 -5.81 4.71
C LEU A 451 22.65 -4.70 4.57
N ALA A 452 22.94 -4.26 3.33
CA ALA A 452 23.83 -3.14 3.07
C ALA A 452 23.32 -1.83 3.68
N SER A 453 22.00 -1.61 3.65
CA SER A 453 21.35 -0.47 4.29
C SER A 453 21.53 -0.50 5.81
N ALA A 454 21.32 -1.66 6.45
CA ALA A 454 21.56 -1.86 7.87
C ALA A 454 23.03 -1.61 8.26
N VAL A 455 23.98 -2.17 7.49
CA VAL A 455 25.42 -1.94 7.71
C VAL A 455 25.77 -0.47 7.53
N GLY A 456 25.26 0.19 6.48
CA GLY A 456 25.46 1.62 6.22
C GLY A 456 24.94 2.50 7.36
N MET A 457 23.76 2.19 7.88
CA MET A 457 23.18 2.88 9.04
C MET A 457 24.06 2.76 10.29
N ILE A 458 24.50 1.53 10.61
CA ILE A 458 25.29 1.25 11.80
C ILE A 458 26.67 1.88 11.68
N ALA A 459 27.40 1.57 10.59
CA ALA A 459 28.75 2.08 10.36
C ALA A 459 28.74 3.60 10.28
N GLY A 460 27.86 4.19 9.46
CA GLY A 460 27.78 5.64 9.26
C GLY A 460 27.41 6.42 10.53
N SER A 461 26.67 5.80 11.47
CA SER A 461 26.32 6.42 12.75
C SER A 461 27.36 6.27 13.85
N LEU A 462 28.21 5.24 13.79
CA LEU A 462 29.23 4.97 14.82
C LEU A 462 30.61 5.54 14.49
N VAL A 463 30.90 5.79 13.22
CA VAL A 463 32.14 6.46 12.80
C VAL A 463 32.10 7.96 13.11
N LYS A 464 33.25 8.64 12.94
CA LYS A 464 33.36 10.09 13.07
C LYS A 464 32.29 10.77 12.20
N GLN A 465 31.57 11.70 12.81
CA GLN A 465 30.50 12.45 12.16
C GLN A 465 31.10 13.64 11.41
N TRP A 466 30.92 13.65 10.09
CA TRP A 466 31.33 14.73 9.19
C TRP A 466 30.16 15.63 8.83
N LEU A 467 28.95 15.08 8.87
CA LEU A 467 27.71 15.83 8.64
C LEU A 467 27.16 16.36 9.96
N PRO A 468 26.67 17.61 10.00
CA PRO A 468 26.01 18.16 11.17
C PRO A 468 24.81 17.28 11.58
N HIS A 469 24.73 16.93 12.86
CA HIS A 469 23.63 16.17 13.41
C HIS A 469 23.23 16.73 14.79
N ASP A 470 21.92 16.87 15.01
CA ASP A 470 21.38 17.29 16.31
C ASP A 470 21.15 16.07 17.20
N HIS A 471 22.05 15.85 18.16
CA HIS A 471 21.98 14.70 19.06
C HIS A 471 20.75 14.70 20.00
N GLY A 472 20.09 15.85 20.20
CA GLY A 472 18.89 15.95 21.04
C GLY A 472 17.60 15.64 20.28
N VAL A 473 17.64 15.53 18.95
CA VAL A 473 16.44 15.42 18.12
C VAL A 473 15.61 14.19 18.42
N HIS A 474 16.25 13.07 18.74
CA HIS A 474 15.57 11.81 19.05
C HIS A 474 14.73 11.93 20.32
N GLU A 475 15.27 12.52 21.38
CA GLU A 475 14.55 12.70 22.64
C GLU A 475 13.41 13.72 22.49
N ARG A 476 13.62 14.80 21.72
CA ARG A 476 12.55 15.76 21.43
C ARG A 476 11.40 15.15 20.63
N LEU A 477 11.70 14.26 19.67
CA LEU A 477 10.68 13.53 18.92
C LEU A 477 9.93 12.50 19.79
N ARG A 478 10.59 11.85 20.74
CA ARG A 478 9.96 10.91 21.68
C ARG A 478 9.11 11.60 22.74
N HIS A 479 9.57 12.72 23.27
CA HIS A 479 8.91 13.47 24.36
C HIS A 479 7.96 14.56 23.86
N GLY A 480 7.77 14.69 22.55
CA GLY A 480 6.96 15.72 21.90
C GLY A 480 5.45 15.59 22.17
N HIS A 481 5.03 15.98 23.39
CA HIS A 481 3.84 16.76 23.74
C HIS A 481 3.83 17.16 25.25
N HIS A 482 4.96 17.62 25.82
CA HIS A 482 4.95 18.35 27.12
C HIS A 482 5.59 19.74 27.11
N ALA A 483 6.36 20.12 26.08
CA ALA A 483 7.06 21.41 26.07
C ALA A 483 6.25 22.59 25.49
N ALA A 484 5.07 22.36 24.93
CA ALA A 484 4.24 23.44 24.37
C ALA A 484 3.25 24.06 25.39
N ALA A 485 3.29 23.64 26.66
CA ALA A 485 2.40 24.15 27.72
C ALA A 485 3.12 24.84 28.90
N SER A 486 4.46 24.94 28.90
CA SER A 486 5.23 25.45 30.05
C SER A 486 6.04 26.73 29.79
N HIS A 487 5.93 27.36 28.62
CA HIS A 487 6.55 28.67 28.35
C HIS A 487 5.53 29.76 28.00
N GLY A 488 4.34 29.68 28.60
CA GLY A 488 3.27 30.65 28.45
C GLY A 488 2.70 31.19 29.77
N VAL A 489 3.43 31.12 30.89
CA VAL A 489 3.07 31.83 32.14
C VAL A 489 4.33 32.04 32.98
N ALA A 490 5.09 33.12 32.71
CA ALA A 490 5.99 33.76 33.67
C ALA A 490 6.62 34.99 32.99
N HIS A 491 6.00 36.16 33.17
CA HIS A 491 6.64 37.49 33.31
C HIS A 491 5.63 38.61 33.00
N GLU A 492 4.57 38.72 33.80
CA GLU A 492 3.94 40.01 34.07
C GLU A 492 3.55 40.03 35.54
N GLY A 493 4.03 41.04 36.28
CA GLY A 493 3.51 41.33 37.62
C GLY A 493 4.49 41.28 38.79
N ILE A 494 5.71 41.81 38.67
CA ILE A 494 6.41 42.41 39.81
C ILE A 494 7.08 43.70 39.35
N GLY A 495 6.48 44.84 39.69
CA GLY A 495 7.07 46.15 39.43
C GLY A 495 6.18 47.30 39.89
N ALA A 496 6.58 47.92 41.00
CA ALA A 496 6.23 49.26 41.47
C ALA A 496 5.07 49.41 42.48
N ILE A 497 5.43 49.26 43.75
CA ILE A 497 4.86 50.00 44.89
C ILE A 497 5.78 51.20 45.16
N HIS A 498 5.17 52.35 45.50
CA HIS A 498 5.72 53.64 45.98
C HIS A 498 6.29 54.63 44.94
N ARG A 499 5.59 55.77 44.73
CA ARG A 499 5.80 57.04 45.47
C ARG A 499 4.80 58.13 45.03
N HIS A 500 4.34 58.87 46.05
CA HIS A 500 3.55 60.11 46.09
C HIS A 500 2.06 60.08 45.81
#